data_AF-F8Q2F5-F1
#
_entry.id   AF-F8Q2F5-F1
#
_cell.length_a   1.000
_cell.length_b   1.000
_cell.length_c   1.000
_cell.angle_alpha   90.00
_cell.angle_beta   90.00
_cell.angle_gamma   90.00
#
_symmetry.space_group_name_H-M   'P 1'
#
loop_
_entity.id
_entity.type
_entity.pdbx_description
1 polymer ?
#
loop_
_entity_poly.entity_id
_entity_poly.type
_entity_poly.pdbx_seq_one_letter_code
_entity_poly.pdbx_strand_id
1 'polypeptide(L)'
;MEAQILYLHVKLQTAKSKMINVNPVAFAFDGEYSTVIGNKSDIQGEQKGSEARTVNMRQDACNIVRELSEALGTVFNPMGSFPNEFGGIIMRFSCVVVVNVPLPFAQSKPNDTLHDPDAAKDAEQNDDSDVFVKRMVGELEVTVHPDNTHKLFVGQRYVIQFRLIG
;
A
#
# COMPACT_ATOMS: atom_id res chain seq x y z
N MET A 1 14.02 -7.60 4.13
CA MET A 1 13.50 -6.40 4.82
C MET A 1 14.52 -5.83 5.82
N GLU A 2 15.18 -6.66 6.64
CA GLU A 2 16.16 -6.18 7.65
C GLU A 2 17.35 -5.38 7.09
N ALA A 3 17.89 -5.78 5.94
CA ALA A 3 19.05 -5.08 5.33
C ALA A 3 18.74 -3.63 4.92
N GLN A 4 17.50 -3.34 4.50
CA GLN A 4 17.07 -2.00 4.12
C GLN A 4 16.90 -1.09 5.35
N ILE A 5 16.41 -1.66 6.45
CA ILE A 5 16.33 -0.98 7.74
C ILE A 5 17.74 -0.63 8.25
N LEU A 6 18.69 -1.56 8.12
CA LEU A 6 20.09 -1.31 8.49
C LEU A 6 20.75 -0.21 7.63
N TYR A 7 20.46 -0.20 6.33
CA TYR A 7 20.99 0.83 5.42
C TYR A 7 20.45 2.23 5.74
N LEU A 8 19.15 2.33 6.04
CA LEU A 8 18.52 3.55 6.56
C LEU A 8 19.20 4.04 7.84
N HIS A 9 19.50 3.11 8.76
CA HIS A 9 20.15 3.40 10.03
C HIS A 9 21.52 4.07 9.85
N VAL A 10 22.38 3.49 9.02
CA VAL A 10 23.73 4.04 8.75
C VAL A 10 23.65 5.41 8.08
N LYS A 11 22.73 5.59 7.12
CA LYS A 11 22.52 6.87 6.42
C LYS A 11 22.03 7.98 7.35
N LEU A 12 21.07 7.70 8.23
CA LEU A 12 20.54 8.68 9.19
C LEU A 12 21.55 9.07 10.28
N GLN A 13 22.31 8.11 10.80
CA GLN A 13 23.38 8.39 11.76
C GLN A 13 24.48 9.27 11.16
N THR A 14 24.85 8.99 9.90
CA THR A 14 25.86 9.78 9.19
C THR A 14 25.35 11.21 8.91
N ALA A 15 24.04 11.37 8.66
CA ALA A 15 23.40 12.66 8.42
C ALA A 15 23.17 13.52 9.69
N LYS A 16 23.15 12.93 10.90
CA LYS A 16 23.09 13.70 12.16
C LYS A 16 24.46 14.24 12.61
N SER A 17 25.57 13.56 12.26
CA SER A 17 26.93 13.96 12.70
C SER A 17 27.65 14.95 11.79
N LYS A 18 27.13 15.20 10.60
CA LYS A 18 27.55 16.28 9.70
C LYS A 18 26.26 16.96 9.26
N MET A 19 26.24 18.28 9.06
CA MET A 19 25.18 18.94 8.27
C MET A 19 25.22 18.40 6.84
N ILE A 20 24.80 17.15 6.64
CA ILE A 20 24.67 16.53 5.34
C ILE A 20 23.28 16.89 4.91
N ASN A 21 23.21 17.70 3.86
CA ASN A 21 22.03 17.87 3.04
C ASN A 21 21.46 16.46 2.77
N VAL A 22 20.38 16.10 3.49
CA VAL A 22 19.83 14.75 3.46
C VAL A 22 19.23 14.60 2.08
N ASN A 23 20.01 14.05 1.15
CA ASN A 23 19.50 13.74 -0.18
C ASN A 23 18.25 12.87 0.02
N PRO A 24 17.09 13.28 -0.50
CA PRO A 24 15.85 12.56 -0.25
C PRO A 24 16.06 11.11 -0.68
N VAL A 25 16.02 10.19 0.28
CA VAL A 25 16.02 8.76 -0.02
C VAL A 25 14.66 8.50 -0.66
N ALA A 26 14.68 8.34 -1.99
CA ALA A 26 13.53 7.92 -2.74
C ALA A 26 13.27 6.44 -2.45
N PHE A 27 12.11 6.14 -1.89
CA PHE A 27 11.60 4.79 -1.75
C PHE A 27 10.67 4.50 -2.91
N ALA A 28 10.99 3.44 -3.64
CA ALA A 28 10.09 2.84 -4.62
C ALA A 28 9.64 1.48 -4.07
N PHE A 29 8.34 1.21 -4.16
CA PHE A 29 7.75 -0.08 -3.82
C PHE A 29 6.87 -0.51 -4.98
N ASP A 30 7.26 -1.59 -5.62
CA ASP A 30 6.53 -2.23 -6.71
C ASP A 30 6.12 -3.62 -6.26
N GLY A 31 4.90 -4.01 -6.56
CA GLY A 31 4.48 -5.38 -6.34
C GLY A 31 3.22 -5.75 -7.07
N GLU A 32 3.07 -7.06 -7.21
CA GLU A 32 2.03 -7.70 -7.98
C GLU A 32 1.44 -8.86 -7.16
N TYR A 33 0.11 -8.96 -7.19
CA TYR A 33 -0.63 -10.10 -6.69
C TYR A 33 -1.58 -10.59 -7.78
N SER A 34 -1.61 -11.90 -8.01
CA SER A 34 -2.55 -12.50 -8.96
C SER A 34 -3.23 -13.73 -8.37
N THR A 35 -4.53 -13.85 -8.63
CA THR A 35 -5.32 -15.00 -8.20
C THR A 35 -6.39 -15.34 -9.25
N VAL A 36 -6.80 -16.60 -9.27
CA VAL A 36 -7.87 -17.10 -10.13
C VAL A 36 -9.01 -17.58 -9.25
N ILE A 37 -10.20 -17.03 -9.48
CA ILE A 37 -11.41 -17.39 -8.75
C ILE A 37 -12.36 -18.10 -9.72
N GLY A 38 -12.87 -19.25 -9.31
CA GLY A 38 -13.86 -19.99 -10.10
C GLY A 38 -15.17 -19.21 -10.18
N ASN A 39 -15.68 -19.03 -11.41
CA ASN A 39 -16.96 -18.38 -11.62
C ASN A 39 -18.10 -19.37 -11.34
N LYS A 40 -18.71 -19.30 -10.15
CA LYS A 40 -19.94 -20.07 -9.86
C LYS A 40 -21.13 -19.62 -10.71
N SER A 41 -21.12 -18.38 -11.19
CA SER A 41 -22.21 -17.75 -11.94
C SER A 41 -22.36 -18.25 -13.38
N ASP A 42 -21.36 -18.91 -13.96
CA ASP A 42 -21.42 -19.44 -15.33
C ASP A 42 -21.90 -20.91 -15.39
N ILE A 43 -22.17 -21.54 -14.24
CA ILE A 43 -22.65 -22.94 -14.16
C ILE A 43 -24.17 -23.04 -14.37
N GLN A 44 -24.91 -21.93 -14.26
CA GLN A 44 -26.35 -21.88 -14.52
C GLN A 44 -26.71 -20.71 -15.42
N GLY A 45 -26.64 -20.95 -16.73
CA GLY A 45 -27.52 -20.27 -17.67
C GLY A 45 -27.04 -18.93 -18.21
N GLU A 46 -27.04 -18.90 -19.54
CA GLU A 46 -27.24 -17.74 -20.40
C GLU A 46 -26.04 -16.83 -20.68
N GLN A 47 -25.82 -16.73 -21.98
CA GLN A 47 -25.11 -15.68 -22.70
C GLN A 47 -25.57 -14.28 -22.25
N LYS A 48 -25.18 -13.83 -21.07
CA LYS A 48 -25.13 -12.40 -20.80
C LYS A 48 -24.10 -11.83 -21.77
N GLY A 49 -24.53 -10.97 -22.68
CA GLY A 49 -23.70 -10.41 -23.75
C GLY A 49 -22.39 -9.83 -23.23
N SER A 50 -21.40 -9.67 -24.12
CA SER A 50 -20.06 -9.16 -23.81
C SER A 50 -20.06 -7.91 -22.90
N GLU A 51 -21.07 -7.06 -23.04
CA GLU A 51 -21.26 -5.86 -22.24
C GLU A 51 -21.57 -6.15 -20.76
N ALA A 52 -22.51 -7.06 -20.48
CA ALA A 52 -22.87 -7.43 -19.11
C ALA A 52 -21.71 -8.10 -18.36
N ARG A 53 -20.88 -8.88 -19.06
CA ARG A 53 -19.65 -9.46 -18.49
C ARG A 53 -18.66 -8.37 -18.09
N THR A 54 -18.46 -7.38 -18.96
CA THR A 54 -17.55 -6.25 -18.72
C THR A 54 -18.01 -5.40 -17.54
N VAL A 55 -19.32 -5.19 -17.40
CA VAL A 55 -19.91 -4.49 -16.23
C VAL A 55 -19.63 -5.23 -14.94
N ASN A 56 -19.81 -6.56 -14.91
CA ASN A 56 -19.50 -7.37 -13.72
C ASN A 56 -18.00 -7.29 -13.36
N MET A 57 -17.11 -7.45 -14.33
CA MET A 57 -15.66 -7.35 -14.09
C MET A 57 -15.24 -5.97 -13.57
N ARG A 58 -15.86 -4.89 -14.09
CA ARG A 58 -15.67 -3.53 -13.57
C ARG A 58 -16.15 -3.43 -12.12
N GLN A 59 -17.30 -4.00 -11.79
CA GLN A 59 -17.80 -4.00 -10.42
C GLN A 59 -16.86 -4.77 -9.49
N ASP A 60 -16.32 -5.91 -9.92
CA ASP A 60 -15.37 -6.69 -9.12
C ASP A 60 -14.08 -5.91 -8.86
N ALA A 61 -13.53 -5.23 -9.87
CA ALA A 61 -12.38 -4.36 -9.70
C ALA A 61 -12.66 -3.22 -8.70
N CYS A 62 -13.84 -2.60 -8.75
CA CYS A 62 -14.25 -1.60 -7.75
C CYS A 62 -14.35 -2.20 -6.34
N ASN A 63 -14.86 -3.42 -6.19
CA ASN A 63 -14.96 -4.08 -4.89
C ASN A 63 -13.57 -4.33 -4.28
N ILE A 64 -12.62 -4.83 -5.09
CA ILE A 64 -11.22 -5.02 -4.68
C ILE A 64 -10.60 -3.70 -4.22
N VAL A 65 -10.79 -2.62 -5.00
CA VAL A 65 -10.21 -1.31 -4.67
C VAL A 65 -10.82 -0.74 -3.40
N ARG A 66 -12.11 -0.96 -3.15
CA ARG A 66 -12.77 -0.57 -1.90
C ARG A 66 -12.15 -1.31 -0.71
N GLU A 67 -11.98 -2.62 -0.80
CA GLU A 67 -11.35 -3.43 0.26
C GLU A 67 -9.90 -3.01 0.51
N LEU A 68 -9.13 -2.74 -0.55
CA LEU A 68 -7.77 -2.20 -0.43
C LEU A 68 -7.75 -0.81 0.21
N SER A 69 -8.71 0.06 -0.13
CA SER A 69 -8.84 1.39 0.47
C SER A 69 -9.05 1.30 1.98
N GLU A 70 -9.96 0.41 2.41
CA GLU A 70 -10.27 0.14 3.80
C GLU A 70 -9.07 -0.44 4.54
N ALA A 71 -8.38 -1.43 3.96
CA ALA A 71 -7.25 -2.10 4.59
C ALA A 71 -6.01 -1.19 4.72
N LEU A 72 -5.77 -0.32 3.75
CA LEU A 72 -4.59 0.55 3.71
C LEU A 72 -4.83 1.94 4.31
N GLY A 73 -6.09 2.28 4.68
CA GLY A 73 -6.44 3.62 5.14
C GLY A 73 -6.13 4.71 4.11
N THR A 74 -6.22 4.37 2.81
CA THR A 74 -5.89 5.27 1.70
C THR A 74 -7.04 5.39 0.72
N VAL A 75 -7.12 6.51 0.03
CA VAL A 75 -8.11 6.73 -1.03
C VAL A 75 -7.45 6.47 -2.38
N PHE A 76 -8.06 5.59 -3.18
CA PHE A 76 -7.70 5.37 -4.57
C PHE A 76 -8.64 6.16 -5.48
N ASN A 77 -8.06 7.10 -6.24
CA ASN A 77 -8.80 7.95 -7.18
C ASN A 77 -8.77 7.32 -8.57
N PRO A 78 -9.92 7.04 -9.19
CA PRO A 78 -9.96 6.42 -10.52
C PRO A 78 -9.34 7.35 -11.58
N MET A 79 -8.43 6.80 -12.37
CA MET A 79 -7.79 7.48 -13.50
C MET A 79 -8.37 7.03 -14.84
N GLY A 80 -8.80 5.77 -14.94
CA GLY A 80 -9.35 5.23 -16.17
C GLY A 80 -9.76 3.77 -16.06
N SER A 81 -10.60 3.34 -17.02
CA SER A 81 -11.04 1.97 -17.18
C SER A 81 -11.04 1.62 -18.67
N PHE A 82 -10.30 0.58 -19.03
CA PHE A 82 -10.02 0.21 -20.41
C PHE A 82 -10.36 -1.26 -20.64
N PRO A 83 -11.02 -1.64 -21.74
CA PRO A 83 -11.09 -3.04 -22.14
C PRO A 83 -9.68 -3.53 -22.54
N ASN A 84 -9.39 -4.80 -22.28
CA ASN A 84 -8.17 -5.45 -22.77
C ASN A 84 -8.47 -6.39 -23.93
N GLU A 85 -7.41 -6.79 -24.65
CA GLU A 85 -7.49 -7.69 -25.81
C GLU A 85 -8.02 -9.10 -25.49
N PHE A 86 -8.00 -9.48 -24.20
CA PHE A 86 -8.49 -10.77 -23.71
C PHE A 86 -9.96 -10.73 -23.27
N GLY A 87 -10.69 -9.65 -23.57
CA GLY A 87 -12.10 -9.50 -23.19
C GLY A 87 -12.31 -9.26 -21.69
N GLY A 88 -11.27 -8.77 -21.01
CA GLY A 88 -11.29 -8.29 -19.63
C GLY A 88 -11.24 -6.76 -19.55
N ILE A 89 -11.03 -6.25 -18.34
CA ILE A 89 -10.89 -4.82 -18.05
C ILE A 89 -9.63 -4.53 -17.24
N ILE A 90 -9.06 -3.37 -17.49
CA ILE A 90 -7.97 -2.77 -16.72
C ILE A 90 -8.52 -1.50 -16.09
N MET A 91 -8.39 -1.34 -14.78
CA MET A 91 -8.72 -0.11 -14.07
C MET A 91 -7.48 0.45 -13.39
N ARG A 92 -7.23 1.74 -13.60
CA ARG A 92 -6.10 2.46 -13.02
C ARG A 92 -6.57 3.48 -12.01
N PHE A 93 -5.82 3.60 -10.93
CA PHE A 93 -6.08 4.52 -9.84
C PHE A 93 -4.79 5.20 -9.40
N SER A 94 -4.90 6.44 -8.92
CA SER A 94 -3.83 7.14 -8.21
C SER A 94 -4.13 7.19 -6.71
N CYS A 95 -3.09 7.17 -5.89
CA CYS A 95 -3.23 7.30 -4.45
C CYS A 95 -2.08 8.09 -3.83
N VAL A 96 -2.33 8.56 -2.61
CA VAL A 96 -1.29 9.11 -1.72
C VAL A 96 -1.35 8.30 -0.43
N VAL A 97 -0.28 7.55 -0.17
CA VAL A 97 -0.15 6.73 1.03
C VAL A 97 0.76 7.46 2.02
N VAL A 98 0.34 7.50 3.27
CA VAL A 98 1.14 8.04 4.37
C VAL A 98 1.65 6.87 5.20
N VAL A 99 2.97 6.67 5.19
CA VAL A 99 3.64 5.60 5.91
C VAL A 99 4.25 6.16 7.19
N ASN A 100 3.81 5.64 8.32
CA ASN A 100 4.42 5.92 9.61
C ASN A 100 5.61 4.97 9.80
N VAL A 101 6.81 5.53 9.84
CA VAL A 101 8.06 4.78 10.07
C VAL A 101 8.44 5.01 11.54
N PRO A 102 8.32 3.98 12.40
CA PRO A 102 8.82 4.07 13.76
C PRO A 102 10.33 4.31 13.70
N LEU A 103 10.81 5.40 14.30
CA LEU A 103 12.24 5.57 14.53
C LEU A 103 12.61 4.77 15.78
N PRO A 104 13.45 3.73 15.68
CA PRO A 104 14.10 3.24 16.89
C PRO A 104 15.00 4.38 17.37
N PHE A 105 14.95 4.70 18.67
CA PHE A 105 15.80 5.69 19.36
C PHE A 105 15.32 7.15 19.37
N ALA A 106 14.26 7.41 20.13
CA ALA A 106 14.38 8.50 21.11
C ALA A 106 15.28 7.95 22.23
N GLN A 107 16.58 8.28 22.21
CA GLN A 107 17.40 8.10 23.41
C GLN A 107 16.78 9.01 24.47
N SER A 108 16.15 8.43 25.48
CA SER A 108 15.88 9.15 26.72
C SER A 108 17.20 9.76 27.15
N LYS A 109 17.25 11.10 27.23
CA LYS A 109 18.41 11.79 27.78
C LYS A 109 18.68 11.18 29.16
N PRO A 110 19.92 10.79 29.50
CA PRO A 110 20.24 10.43 30.87
C PRO A 110 19.97 11.68 31.72
N ASN A 111 19.00 11.58 32.63
CA ASN A 111 18.74 12.59 33.65
C ASN A 111 19.93 12.63 34.61
N ASP A 112 20.99 13.35 34.24
CA ASP A 112 21.96 13.89 35.21
C ASP A 112 21.38 15.19 35.76
N THR A 113 20.36 15.07 36.61
CA THR A 113 20.01 16.12 37.56
C THR A 113 20.23 15.56 38.95
N LEU A 114 21.31 16.03 39.56
CA LEU A 114 21.61 15.89 40.98
C LEU A 114 20.36 16.13 41.84
N HIS A 115 20.23 15.28 42.85
CA HIS A 115 19.28 15.35 43.97
C HIS A 115 18.79 16.75 44.34
N ASP A 116 17.47 16.96 44.21
CA ASP A 116 16.72 17.89 45.06
C ASP A 116 15.35 17.24 45.38
N PRO A 117 15.03 16.91 46.65
CA PRO A 117 13.93 16.02 46.98
C PRO A 117 12.63 16.76 47.36
N ASP A 118 12.20 17.79 46.62
CA ASP A 118 10.98 18.55 47.01
C ASP A 118 10.17 19.17 45.85
N ALA A 119 10.02 18.46 44.73
CA ALA A 119 9.09 18.86 43.66
C ALA A 119 8.27 17.67 43.15
N ALA A 120 7.38 17.16 44.00
CA ALA A 120 6.32 16.26 43.57
C ALA A 120 5.11 17.07 43.08
N LYS A 121 4.98 17.20 41.75
CA LYS A 121 3.73 17.11 40.97
C LYS A 121 3.98 17.64 39.54
N ASP A 122 3.37 16.96 38.58
CA ASP A 122 3.25 17.31 37.16
C ASP A 122 4.40 16.83 36.25
N ALA A 123 4.51 15.51 36.11
CA ALA A 123 5.17 14.88 34.98
C ALA A 123 4.25 13.81 34.38
N GLU A 124 3.19 14.26 33.69
CA GLU A 124 2.55 13.42 32.65
C GLU A 124 3.56 13.30 31.51
N GLN A 125 4.29 12.19 31.57
CA GLN A 125 5.37 11.85 30.65
C GLN A 125 4.74 11.47 29.30
N ASN A 126 4.56 12.46 28.43
CA ASN A 126 4.30 12.25 27.01
C ASN A 126 5.51 11.51 26.41
N ASP A 127 5.39 10.19 26.29
CA ASP A 127 6.30 9.34 25.53
C ASP A 127 6.05 9.59 24.03
N ASP A 128 6.58 10.72 23.55
CA ASP A 128 6.52 11.13 22.15
C ASP A 128 7.55 10.27 21.38
N SER A 129 7.18 9.03 21.08
CA SER A 129 7.92 8.21 20.12
C SER A 129 7.93 8.98 18.80
N ASP A 130 9.07 9.53 18.43
CA ASP A 130 9.24 10.38 17.24
C ASP A 130 8.92 9.56 15.97
N VAL A 131 7.66 9.56 15.54
CA VAL A 131 7.19 8.81 14.36
C VAL A 131 7.56 9.60 13.11
N PHE A 132 8.44 9.04 12.27
CA PHE A 132 8.75 9.65 10.99
C PHE A 132 7.63 9.37 9.99
N VAL A 133 6.92 10.42 9.57
CA VAL A 133 5.83 10.32 8.60
C VAL A 133 6.35 10.52 7.19
N LYS A 134 6.25 9.51 6.33
CA LYS A 134 6.64 9.57 4.91
C LYS A 134 5.42 9.54 4.00
N ARG A 135 5.26 10.58 3.18
CA ARG A 135 4.24 10.62 2.12
C ARG A 135 4.79 9.95 0.86
N MET A 136 4.04 9.01 0.30
CA MET A 136 4.32 8.32 -0.97
C MET A 136 3.17 8.56 -1.94
N VAL A 137 3.47 8.80 -3.20
CA VAL A 137 2.50 8.88 -4.29
C VAL A 137 2.54 7.58 -5.07
N GLY A 138 1.39 7.03 -5.42
CA GLY A 138 1.36 5.76 -6.12
C GLY A 138 0.26 5.60 -7.15
N GLU A 139 0.38 4.50 -7.86
CA GLU A 139 -0.54 4.01 -8.87
C GLU A 139 -0.95 2.59 -8.51
N LEU A 140 -2.23 2.28 -8.70
CA LEU A 140 -2.79 0.95 -8.58
C LEU A 140 -3.44 0.58 -9.92
N GLU A 141 -3.07 -0.57 -10.46
CA GLU A 141 -3.71 -1.18 -11.61
C GLU A 141 -4.40 -2.47 -11.16
N VAL A 142 -5.71 -2.56 -11.42
CA VAL A 142 -6.51 -3.77 -11.20
C VAL A 142 -6.99 -4.26 -12.54
N THR A 143 -6.53 -5.45 -12.92
CA THR A 143 -6.93 -6.12 -14.14
C THR A 143 -7.78 -7.33 -13.82
N VAL A 144 -8.95 -7.43 -14.45
CA VAL A 144 -9.85 -8.58 -14.34
C VAL A 144 -10.06 -9.14 -15.74
N HIS A 145 -9.66 -10.38 -15.97
CA HIS A 145 -9.83 -11.01 -17.27
C HIS A 145 -10.32 -12.45 -17.14
N PRO A 146 -11.04 -12.96 -18.15
CA PRO A 146 -11.47 -14.34 -18.15
C PRO A 146 -10.27 -15.30 -18.10
N ASP A 147 -10.35 -16.34 -17.28
CA ASP A 147 -9.38 -17.42 -17.24
C ASP A 147 -10.02 -18.72 -17.73
N ASN A 148 -9.58 -19.17 -18.91
CA ASN A 148 -10.04 -20.40 -19.54
C ASN A 148 -8.95 -21.49 -19.54
N THR A 149 -7.96 -21.39 -18.66
CA THR A 149 -6.83 -22.33 -18.60
C THR A 149 -7.30 -23.76 -18.28
N HIS A 150 -8.42 -23.91 -17.57
CA HIS A 150 -9.00 -25.22 -17.25
C HIS A 150 -10.24 -25.53 -18.11
N LYS A 151 -10.26 -26.71 -18.74
CA LYS A 151 -11.33 -27.11 -19.68
C LYS A 151 -12.73 -27.20 -19.06
N LEU A 152 -12.81 -27.54 -17.78
CA LEU A 152 -14.07 -27.77 -17.07
C LEU A 152 -14.44 -26.64 -16.11
N PHE A 153 -13.51 -25.71 -15.84
CA PHE A 153 -13.71 -24.65 -14.85
C PHE A 153 -13.32 -23.33 -15.49
N VAL A 154 -14.34 -22.55 -15.84
CA VAL A 154 -14.14 -21.15 -16.23
C VAL A 154 -13.89 -20.34 -14.95
N GLY A 155 -12.83 -19.54 -15.00
CA GLY A 155 -12.45 -18.67 -13.91
C GLY A 155 -12.40 -17.22 -14.36
N GLN A 156 -12.13 -16.37 -13.39
CA GLN A 156 -11.66 -15.01 -13.62
C GLN A 156 -10.33 -14.85 -12.93
N ARG A 157 -9.36 -14.32 -13.67
CA ARG A 157 -8.08 -13.93 -13.11
C ARG A 157 -8.13 -12.46 -12.73
N TYR A 158 -7.73 -12.22 -11.50
CA TYR A 158 -7.51 -10.90 -10.94
C TYR A 158 -6.01 -10.67 -10.86
N VAL A 159 -5.55 -9.52 -11.33
CA VAL A 159 -4.17 -9.07 -11.22
C VAL A 159 -4.19 -7.69 -10.59
N ILE A 160 -3.48 -7.53 -9.49
CA ILE A 160 -3.38 -6.29 -8.73
C ILE A 160 -1.91 -5.88 -8.76
N GLN A 161 -1.61 -4.78 -9.41
CA GLN A 161 -0.26 -4.21 -9.48
C GLN A 161 -0.28 -2.85 -8.78
N PHE A 162 0.62 -2.66 -7.83
CA PHE A 162 0.79 -1.38 -7.15
C PHE A 162 2.22 -0.87 -7.35
N ARG A 163 2.36 0.44 -7.39
CA ARG A 163 3.64 1.15 -7.43
C ARG A 163 3.54 2.39 -6.56
N LEU A 164 4.44 2.54 -5.59
CA LEU A 164 4.53 3.71 -4.70
C LEU A 164 5.92 4.34 -4.81
N ILE A 165 5.98 5.66 -4.87
CA ILE A 165 7.22 6.45 -4.95
C ILE A 165 7.16 7.57 -3.91
N GLY A 166 8.18 7.72 -3.08
CA GLY A 166 8.23 8.79 -2.06
C GLY A 166 9.62 9.14 -1.57
#